data_AF-A0A3S7KAR0-F1
#
_entry.id   AF-A0A3S7KAR0-F1
#
_cell.length_a   1.000
_cell.length_b   1.000
_cell.length_c   1.000
_cell.angle_alpha   90.00
_cell.angle_beta   90.00
_cell.angle_gamma   90.00
#
_symmetry.space_group_name_H-M   'P 1'
#
loop_
_entity.id
_entity.type
_entity.pdbx_description
1 polymer ?
#
loop_
_entity_poly.entity_id
_entity_poly.type
_entity_poly.pdbx_seq_one_letter_code
_entity_poly.pdbx_strand_id
1 'polypeptide(L)'
;MGMACGVTKRTQIHYEKDEVGASAAYLALAHDLGIDVAYVLVGKHERLAPADTELLDAWRAAPAPARAAAMTALTGGVSHASTLGAAPRTQFNDTSIGQQFSGDVDLRNQKLVVKGSGSGKKTNR
;
A
#
# COMPACT_ATOMS: atom_id res chain seq x y z
N MET A 1 -22.55 24.92 -17.49
CA MET A 1 -23.27 23.64 -17.32
C MET A 1 -24.22 23.38 -18.48
N GLY A 2 -25.35 24.09 -18.63
CA GLY A 2 -26.36 23.85 -19.68
C GLY A 2 -25.85 23.38 -21.05
N MET A 3 -25.12 24.23 -21.79
CA MET A 3 -24.59 23.88 -23.12
C MET A 3 -23.65 22.67 -23.11
N ALA A 4 -22.83 22.52 -22.06
CA ALA A 4 -21.90 21.39 -21.91
C ALA A 4 -22.65 20.07 -21.65
N CYS A 5 -23.86 20.15 -21.10
CA CYS A 5 -24.76 19.02 -20.87
C CYS A 5 -25.88 18.94 -21.93
N GLY A 6 -25.68 19.55 -23.11
CA GLY A 6 -26.58 19.41 -24.26
C GLY A 6 -27.93 20.13 -24.14
N VAL A 7 -28.08 21.10 -23.21
CA VAL A 7 -29.32 21.86 -23.05
C VAL A 7 -29.11 23.37 -23.26
N THR A 8 -30.19 24.07 -23.61
CA THR A 8 -30.14 25.52 -23.78
C THR A 8 -29.94 26.25 -22.45
N LYS A 9 -29.46 27.50 -22.51
CA LYS A 9 -29.40 28.39 -21.33
C LYS A 9 -30.76 28.53 -20.63
N ARG A 10 -31.84 28.59 -21.39
CA ARG A 10 -33.20 28.70 -20.83
C ARG A 10 -33.57 27.45 -20.04
N THR A 11 -33.30 26.26 -20.59
CA THR A 11 -33.54 24.98 -19.91
C THR A 11 -32.75 24.89 -18.61
N GLN A 12 -31.48 25.30 -18.62
CA GLN A 12 -30.65 25.36 -17.41
C GLN A 12 -31.29 26.25 -16.31
N ILE A 13 -31.81 27.43 -16.69
CA ILE A 13 -32.48 28.33 -15.75
C ILE A 13 -33.73 27.67 -15.14
N HIS A 14 -34.48 26.87 -15.91
CA HIS A 14 -35.65 26.15 -15.37
C HIS A 14 -35.24 25.10 -14.34
N TYR A 15 -34.10 24.43 -14.53
CA TYR A 15 -33.56 23.50 -13.54
C TYR A 15 -33.14 24.21 -12.26
N GLU A 16 -32.45 25.34 -12.38
CA GLU A 16 -31.95 26.12 -11.22
C GLU A 16 -33.07 26.79 -10.40
N LYS A 17 -34.28 26.89 -10.97
CA LYS A 17 -35.47 27.39 -10.30
C LYS A 17 -36.38 26.28 -9.76
N ASP A 18 -35.95 25.02 -9.89
CA ASP A 18 -36.75 23.84 -9.54
C ASP A 18 -38.11 23.77 -10.28
N GLU A 19 -38.25 24.44 -11.42
CA GLU A 19 -39.48 24.43 -12.22
C GLU A 19 -39.62 23.09 -12.98
N VAL A 20 -38.50 22.48 -13.37
CA VAL A 20 -38.43 21.19 -14.06
C VAL A 20 -37.18 20.43 -13.59
N GLY A 21 -37.27 19.11 -13.45
CA GLY A 21 -36.11 18.27 -13.13
C GLY A 21 -35.19 18.02 -14.33
N ALA A 22 -33.88 17.92 -14.08
CA ALA A 22 -32.91 17.56 -15.10
C ALA A 22 -33.13 16.13 -15.63
N SER A 23 -32.94 15.93 -16.94
CA SER A 23 -33.05 14.61 -17.56
C SER A 23 -31.85 13.70 -17.25
N ALA A 24 -32.04 12.39 -17.37
CA ALA A 24 -30.93 11.44 -17.22
C ALA A 24 -29.77 11.70 -18.22
N ALA A 25 -30.08 12.12 -19.45
CA ALA A 25 -29.06 12.47 -20.44
C ALA A 25 -28.23 13.70 -20.04
N TYR A 26 -28.88 14.71 -19.43
CA TYR A 26 -28.16 15.87 -18.87
C TYR A 26 -27.22 15.44 -17.74
N LEU A 27 -27.69 14.57 -16.84
CA LEU A 27 -26.89 14.09 -15.71
C LEU A 27 -25.74 13.19 -16.13
N ALA A 28 -25.90 12.36 -17.17
CA ALA A 28 -24.82 11.56 -17.73
C ALA A 28 -23.68 12.45 -18.30
N LEU A 29 -24.04 13.49 -19.06
CA LEU A 29 -23.04 14.45 -19.56
C LEU A 29 -22.39 15.26 -18.41
N ALA A 30 -23.14 15.58 -17.36
CA ALA A 30 -22.59 16.20 -16.17
C ALA A 30 -21.57 15.28 -15.46
N HIS A 31 -21.86 13.98 -15.36
CA HIS A 31 -20.92 12.99 -14.83
C HIS A 31 -19.62 12.93 -15.64
N ASP A 32 -19.70 12.94 -16.97
CA ASP A 32 -18.51 12.92 -17.84
C ASP A 32 -17.64 14.18 -17.69
N LEU A 33 -18.22 15.29 -17.20
CA LEU A 33 -17.49 16.51 -16.83
C LEU A 33 -16.88 16.44 -15.42
N GLY A 34 -16.99 15.30 -14.73
CA GLY A 34 -16.46 15.07 -13.38
C GLY A 34 -17.38 15.53 -12.25
N ILE A 35 -18.67 15.79 -12.53
CA ILE A 35 -19.64 16.16 -11.50
C ILE A 35 -20.12 14.90 -10.78
N ASP A 36 -20.07 14.91 -9.44
CA ASP A 36 -20.67 13.87 -8.60
C ASP A 36 -22.20 13.99 -8.64
N VAL A 37 -22.82 13.28 -9.59
CA VAL A 37 -24.27 13.28 -9.80
C VAL A 37 -25.02 12.76 -8.57
N ALA A 38 -24.46 11.77 -7.85
CA ALA A 38 -25.08 11.24 -6.64
C ALA A 38 -25.14 12.31 -5.53
N TYR A 39 -24.05 13.07 -5.37
CA TYR A 39 -24.03 14.22 -4.48
C TYR A 39 -25.03 15.31 -4.90
N VAL A 40 -25.11 15.65 -6.18
CA VAL A 40 -26.05 16.67 -6.67
C VAL A 40 -27.50 16.28 -6.40
N LEU A 41 -27.86 15.01 -6.55
CA LEU A 41 -29.23 14.55 -6.37
C LEU A 41 -29.63 14.33 -4.90
N VAL A 42 -28.70 13.86 -4.07
CA VAL A 42 -29.01 13.34 -2.72
C VAL A 42 -28.31 14.13 -1.61
N GLY A 43 -27.43 15.07 -1.97
CA GLY A 43 -26.62 15.87 -1.02
C GLY A 43 -25.56 15.04 -0.29
N LYS A 44 -25.28 13.82 -0.75
CA LYS A 44 -24.34 12.88 -0.13
C LYS A 44 -23.39 12.36 -1.20
N HIS A 45 -22.10 12.53 -0.96
CA HIS A 45 -21.08 11.87 -1.77
C HIS A 45 -21.29 10.37 -1.68
N GLU A 46 -20.88 9.65 -2.72
CA GLU A 46 -20.77 8.20 -2.62
C GLU A 46 -19.91 7.87 -1.39
N ARG A 47 -20.55 7.28 -0.38
CA ARG A 47 -19.90 7.05 0.91
C ARG A 47 -19.09 5.77 0.74
N LEU A 48 -17.77 5.95 0.60
CA LEU A 48 -16.83 4.85 0.77
C LEU A 48 -17.15 4.09 2.05
N ALA A 49 -16.95 2.77 2.03
CA ALA A 49 -17.10 2.00 3.25
C ALA A 49 -16.14 2.56 4.32
N PRO A 50 -16.45 2.45 5.63
CA PRO A 50 -15.57 2.93 6.68
C PRO A 50 -14.12 2.42 6.53
N ALA A 51 -13.97 1.15 6.12
CA ALA A 51 -12.66 0.54 5.84
C ALA A 51 -11.92 1.20 4.67
N ASP A 52 -12.62 1.54 3.58
CA ASP A 52 -12.03 2.20 2.42
C ASP A 52 -11.61 3.64 2.75
N THR A 53 -12.39 4.31 3.59
CA THR A 53 -12.09 5.66 4.07
C THR A 53 -10.82 5.65 4.93
N GLU A 54 -10.74 4.72 5.89
CA GLU A 54 -9.55 4.54 6.75
C GLU A 54 -8.30 4.21 5.92
N LEU A 55 -8.44 3.33 4.91
CA LEU A 55 -7.35 3.00 3.99
C LEU A 55 -6.85 4.24 3.23
N LEU A 56 -7.76 5.05 2.68
CA LEU A 56 -7.39 6.26 1.94
C LEU A 56 -6.74 7.31 2.84
N ASP A 57 -7.25 7.51 4.05
CA ASP A 57 -6.68 8.45 5.01
C ASP A 57 -5.26 8.01 5.43
N ALA A 58 -5.08 6.73 5.75
CA ALA A 58 -3.77 6.16 6.05
C ALA A 58 -2.81 6.30 4.85
N TRP A 59 -3.28 6.01 3.63
CA TRP A 59 -2.48 6.17 2.41
C TRP A 59 -2.04 7.62 2.19
N ARG A 60 -2.96 8.58 2.37
CA ARG A 60 -2.66 10.02 2.19
C ARG A 60 -1.70 10.55 3.26
N ALA A 61 -1.79 10.08 4.49
CA ALA A 61 -0.86 10.47 5.56
C ALA A 61 0.53 9.78 5.45
N ALA A 62 0.61 8.64 4.76
CA ALA A 62 1.83 7.85 4.70
C ALA A 62 2.98 8.54 3.92
N PRO A 63 4.24 8.45 4.39
CA PRO A 63 5.41 8.90 3.64
C PRO A 63 5.68 7.99 2.43
N ALA A 64 6.43 8.49 1.44
CA ALA A 64 6.74 7.79 0.19
C ALA A 64 7.18 6.31 0.34
N PRO A 65 8.13 5.95 1.24
CA PRO A 65 8.54 4.55 1.40
C PRO A 65 7.40 3.64 1.92
N ALA A 66 6.52 4.16 2.77
CA ALA A 66 5.40 3.40 3.31
C ALA A 66 4.33 3.12 2.23
N ARG A 67 4.06 4.10 1.35
CA ARG A 67 3.19 3.90 0.18
C ARG A 67 3.73 2.84 -0.78
N ALA A 68 5.04 2.88 -1.05
CA ALA A 68 5.69 1.89 -1.90
C ALA A 68 5.60 0.46 -1.31
N ALA A 69 5.84 0.32 0.00
CA ALA A 69 5.71 -0.95 0.71
C ALA A 69 4.26 -1.47 0.67
N ALA A 70 3.27 -0.62 0.97
CA ALA A 70 1.86 -0.98 0.90
C ALA A 70 1.45 -1.42 -0.51
N MET A 71 1.87 -0.72 -1.57
CA MET A 71 1.57 -1.11 -2.95
C MET A 71 2.18 -2.47 -3.29
N THR A 72 3.42 -2.72 -2.85
CA THR A 72 4.11 -4.00 -3.09
C THR A 72 3.39 -5.15 -2.37
N ALA A 73 2.92 -4.92 -1.14
CA ALA A 73 2.16 -5.90 -0.38
C ALA A 73 0.79 -6.20 -1.00
N LEU A 74 0.06 -5.16 -1.41
CA LEU A 74 -1.29 -5.30 -1.97
C LEU A 74 -1.30 -5.90 -3.38
N THR A 75 -0.26 -5.66 -4.19
CA THR A 75 -0.14 -6.22 -5.54
C THR A 75 0.49 -7.62 -5.59
N GLY A 76 0.80 -8.21 -4.44
CA GLY A 76 1.44 -9.53 -4.35
C GLY A 76 2.93 -9.54 -4.71
N GLY A 77 3.56 -8.37 -4.87
CA GLY A 77 5.01 -8.25 -5.05
C GLY A 77 5.79 -8.66 -3.80
N VAL A 78 5.14 -8.65 -2.62
CA VAL A 78 5.66 -9.34 -1.45
C VAL A 78 5.25 -10.81 -1.57
N SER A 79 6.20 -11.63 -2.03
CA SER A 79 6.14 -13.07 -1.78
C SER A 79 6.31 -13.28 -0.27
N HIS A 80 5.22 -13.15 0.49
CA HIS A 80 5.16 -13.80 1.78
C HIS A 80 5.22 -15.29 1.47
N ALA A 81 6.40 -15.87 1.63
CA ALA A 81 6.47 -17.27 2.02
C ALA A 81 5.69 -17.34 3.34
N SER A 82 4.38 -17.56 3.24
CA SER A 82 3.50 -17.87 4.35
C SER A 82 3.92 -19.23 4.86
N THR A 83 5.03 -19.27 5.57
CA THR A 83 5.46 -20.42 6.31
C THR A 83 5.03 -20.20 7.75
N LEU A 84 3.74 -20.37 7.98
CA LEU A 84 3.27 -21.01 9.20
C LEU A 84 4.01 -22.37 9.29
N GLY A 85 5.25 -22.36 9.81
CA GLY A 85 6.08 -23.56 9.95
C GLY A 85 7.57 -23.45 9.57
N ALA A 86 8.08 -22.36 8.98
CA ALA A 86 9.52 -22.27 8.73
C ALA A 86 10.22 -21.56 9.88
N ALA A 87 10.99 -22.34 10.64
CA ALA A 87 11.93 -21.81 11.62
C ALA A 87 12.85 -20.75 10.99
N PRO A 88 13.24 -19.70 11.73
CA PRO A 88 14.15 -18.67 11.22
C PRO A 88 15.44 -19.33 10.72
N ARG A 89 15.72 -19.19 9.42
CA ARG A 89 16.95 -19.69 8.80
C ARG A 89 17.96 -18.55 8.77
N THR A 90 19.12 -18.76 9.38
CA THR A 90 20.28 -17.90 9.15
C THR A 90 20.89 -18.29 7.79
N GLN A 91 20.96 -17.34 6.87
CA GLN A 91 21.66 -17.50 5.60
C GLN A 91 23.00 -16.78 5.68
N PHE A 92 24.05 -17.44 5.19
CA PHE A 92 25.39 -16.88 5.11
C PHE A 92 25.78 -16.87 3.63
N ASN A 93 26.07 -15.68 3.10
CA ASN A 93 26.51 -15.50 1.72
C ASN A 93 28.02 -15.20 1.70
N ASP A 94 28.74 -15.75 0.72
CA ASP A 94 30.15 -15.46 0.43
C ASP A 94 31.12 -15.66 1.60
N THR A 95 30.97 -16.74 2.37
CA THR A 95 31.88 -17.03 3.49
C THR A 95 32.22 -18.52 3.62
N SER A 96 33.45 -18.80 4.05
CA SER A 96 33.92 -20.15 4.37
C SER A 96 33.60 -20.47 5.82
N ILE A 97 32.54 -21.24 6.05
CA ILE A 97 32.12 -21.68 7.39
C ILE A 97 32.71 -23.05 7.66
N GLY A 98 33.42 -23.20 8.78
CA GLY A 98 34.04 -24.46 9.19
C GLY A 98 33.01 -25.56 9.48
N GLN A 99 32.32 -25.49 10.62
CA GLN A 99 31.21 -26.39 10.93
C GLN A 99 30.06 -25.61 11.56
N GLN A 100 28.84 -25.92 11.13
CA GLN A 100 27.60 -25.36 11.66
C GLN A 100 26.78 -26.48 12.28
N PHE A 101 26.43 -26.33 13.56
CA PHE A 101 25.46 -27.18 14.25
C PHE A 101 24.18 -26.37 14.44
N SER A 102 23.01 -26.97 14.17
CA SER A 102 21.71 -26.36 14.43
C SER A 102 20.87 -27.34 15.24
N GLY A 103 20.48 -26.92 16.44
CA GLY A 103 19.74 -27.73 17.43
C GLY A 103 20.21 -27.44 18.86
N ASP A 104 19.60 -28.12 19.83
CA ASP A 104 20.07 -28.11 21.21
C ASP A 104 21.40 -28.87 21.31
N VAL A 105 22.46 -28.16 21.69
CA VAL A 105 23.81 -28.74 21.83
C VAL A 105 24.14 -28.87 23.30
N ASP A 106 24.37 -30.10 23.78
CA ASP A 106 24.86 -30.34 25.15
C ASP A 106 26.37 -30.12 25.24
N LEU A 107 26.76 -29.08 25.97
CA LEU A 107 28.13 -28.62 26.12
C LEU A 107 28.76 -28.97 27.48
N ARG A 108 28.04 -29.67 28.36
CA ARG A 108 28.46 -29.88 29.77
C ARG A 108 29.82 -30.56 29.95
N ASN A 109 30.24 -31.39 28.98
CA ASN A 109 31.54 -32.05 28.97
C ASN A 109 32.42 -31.64 27.77
N GLN A 110 32.10 -30.53 27.10
CA GLN A 110 32.83 -30.05 25.93
C GLN A 110 33.74 -28.86 26.29
N LYS A 111 34.99 -28.90 25.84
CA LYS A 111 35.93 -27.78 25.96
C LYS A 111 35.85 -26.89 24.72
N LEU A 112 35.19 -25.75 24.85
CA LEU A 112 35.19 -24.70 23.81
C LEU A 112 36.51 -23.91 23.88
N VAL A 113 37.34 -24.03 22.84
CA VAL A 113 38.56 -23.21 22.69
C VAL A 113 38.30 -22.15 21.64
N VAL A 114 38.03 -20.93 22.07
CA VAL A 114 37.92 -19.77 21.17
C VAL A 114 39.31 -19.16 21.01
N LYS A 115 39.94 -19.37 19.86
CA LYS A 115 41.19 -18.69 19.52
C LYS A 115 40.83 -17.29 19.02
N GLY A 116 41.10 -16.27 19.83
CA GLY A 116 41.03 -14.88 19.38
C GLY A 116 41.89 -14.68 18.12
N SER A 117 41.42 -13.88 17.18
CA SER A 117 42.19 -13.54 15.98
C SER A 117 43.49 -12.87 16.43
N GLY A 118 44.61 -13.57 16.26
CA GLY A 118 45.93 -13.00 16.53
C GLY A 118 46.10 -11.80 15.60
N SER A 119 46.27 -10.61 16.17
CA SER A 119 46.62 -9.40 15.42
C SER A 119 47.86 -9.71 14.57
N GLY A 120 47.69 -9.72 13.24
CA GLY A 120 48.79 -9.94 12.31
C GLY A 120 49.91 -8.95 12.61
N LYS A 121 51.09 -9.46 12.96
CA LYS A 121 52.29 -8.66 13.17
C LYS A 121 52.61 -7.99 11.82
N LYS A 122 52.43 -6.67 11.72
CA LYS A 122 52.90 -5.88 10.58
C LYS A 122 54.42 -6.00 10.54
N THR A 123 54.93 -6.76 9.58
CA THR A 123 56.36 -6.77 9.24
C THR A 123 56.63 -5.51 8.43
N ASN A 124 57.36 -4.56 9.02
CA ASN A 124 57.88 -3.40 8.32
C ASN A 124 59.20 -3.81 7.65
N ARG A 125 59.24 -3.80 6.32
CA ARG A 125 60.47 -3.70 5.52
C ARG A 125 60.14 -3.32 4.09
#